data_AF-A0A1A0IDP7-F1
#
_entry.id   AF-A0A1A0IDP7-F1
#
_cell.length_a   1.000
_cell.length_b   1.000
_cell.length_c   1.000
_cell.angle_alpha   90.00
_cell.angle_beta   90.00
_cell.angle_gamma   90.00
#
_symmetry.space_group_name_H-M   'P 1'
#
loop_
_entity.id
_entity.type
_entity.pdbx_description
1 polymer ?
#
loop_
_entity_poly.entity_id
_entity_poly.type
_entity_poly.pdbx_seq_one_letter_code
_entity_poly.pdbx_strand_id
1 'polypeptide(L)'
;MSGPRDAGAFVDVGLTGQESVDTHSGRGAHVEVSRSAHLVGQGHGRVRGATVDRVTSTSSGKWAGTYAGILAVLGIAFVFAPAYLAGGHYGGYGDNARLVQSMRVAFIDYSSSGSAVLPDSLKTVVDYWARYHVAKAVIAALALLVMCSACRRLWASYQDKSYQGTSYQGTSYQGRQADGRGRTVAYVVAGLTASLGTITAAALLMANIQGAIAPLSSAVSLLPAQRDSSLAAAVDAVRHGIDTPGASPVADHLVADFARYHVVVAVLSAVFAALLGVLAVRLWRGRHPGLNGGGALSYSVRGRSATATAAATLTVAAAVLVLCVANISSALEPARALSLFFAGG
;
A
#
# COMPACT_ATOMS: atom_id res chain seq x y z
N MET A 1 46.14 -40.21 -5.31
CA MET A 1 45.87 -41.42 -6.12
C MET A 1 44.43 -41.35 -6.56
N SER A 2 43.98 -41.41 -7.81
CA SER A 2 44.51 -41.29 -9.17
C SER A 2 43.22 -41.27 -10.03
N GLY A 3 43.18 -40.51 -11.14
CA GLY A 3 42.09 -40.57 -12.14
C GLY A 3 42.01 -41.95 -12.84
N PRO A 4 41.24 -42.14 -13.93
CA PRO A 4 41.16 -41.29 -15.15
C PRO A 4 39.71 -40.96 -15.58
N ARG A 5 39.34 -39.99 -16.44
CA ARG A 5 39.74 -39.54 -17.81
C ARG A 5 39.19 -40.37 -18.99
N ASP A 6 38.67 -39.61 -19.97
CA ASP A 6 38.53 -39.84 -21.43
C ASP A 6 37.39 -40.77 -21.90
N ALA A 7 36.75 -40.67 -23.08
CA ALA A 7 36.66 -39.78 -24.25
C ALA A 7 35.37 -40.25 -25.00
N GLY A 8 34.59 -39.47 -25.78
CA GLY A 8 34.90 -38.95 -27.12
C GLY A 8 33.98 -39.53 -28.22
N ALA A 9 33.75 -38.71 -29.26
CA ALA A 9 33.33 -39.02 -30.65
C ALA A 9 31.81 -39.16 -30.97
N PHE A 10 31.20 -38.27 -31.79
CA PHE A 10 31.27 -38.06 -33.26
C PHE A 10 30.40 -39.04 -34.07
N VAL A 11 29.35 -38.56 -34.76
CA VAL A 11 29.04 -38.84 -36.19
C VAL A 11 28.12 -37.74 -36.72
N ASP A 12 28.60 -37.09 -37.78
CA ASP A 12 27.93 -36.26 -38.78
C ASP A 12 27.72 -37.15 -40.03
N VAL A 13 26.59 -37.00 -40.77
CA VAL A 13 26.26 -37.41 -42.17
C VAL A 13 24.72 -37.33 -42.27
N GLY A 14 24.04 -36.72 -43.25
CA GLY A 14 24.49 -36.14 -44.50
C GLY A 14 23.32 -35.55 -45.30
N LEU A 15 23.71 -34.77 -46.29
CA LEU A 15 22.94 -34.05 -47.31
C LEU A 15 22.28 -34.97 -48.33
N THR A 16 21.19 -34.49 -48.95
CA THR A 16 20.72 -34.60 -50.36
C THR A 16 19.20 -34.36 -50.34
N GLY A 17 18.54 -33.50 -51.13
CA GLY A 17 18.82 -32.90 -52.42
C GLY A 17 17.68 -33.31 -53.39
N GLN A 18 16.88 -32.36 -53.90
CA GLN A 18 16.50 -32.28 -55.33
C GLN A 18 15.44 -31.21 -55.64
N GLU A 19 15.72 -30.53 -56.76
CA GLU A 19 14.96 -29.55 -57.51
C GLU A 19 13.88 -30.15 -58.42
N SER A 20 12.85 -29.35 -58.74
CA SER A 20 12.25 -29.12 -60.09
C SER A 20 11.23 -27.97 -59.91
N VAL A 21 11.25 -26.81 -60.59
CA VAL A 21 11.36 -26.36 -61.99
C VAL A 21 10.06 -26.53 -62.81
N ASP A 22 9.72 -25.42 -63.49
CA ASP A 22 8.76 -25.14 -64.60
C ASP A 22 7.34 -24.66 -64.28
N THR A 23 6.92 -23.39 -64.54
CA THR A 23 6.85 -22.46 -65.72
C THR A 23 5.48 -22.45 -66.43
N HIS A 24 4.81 -21.28 -66.46
CA HIS A 24 3.92 -20.74 -67.54
C HIS A 24 3.38 -19.36 -67.10
N SER A 25 3.82 -18.22 -67.66
CA SER A 25 3.39 -17.55 -68.91
C SER A 25 1.91 -17.10 -68.95
N GLY A 26 1.69 -15.78 -69.03
CA GLY A 26 0.37 -15.17 -69.26
C GLY A 26 0.41 -13.64 -69.34
N ARG A 27 0.57 -13.13 -70.56
CA ARG A 27 0.58 -11.71 -71.03
C ARG A 27 -0.83 -11.09 -71.09
N GLY A 28 -0.91 -9.75 -71.02
CA GLY A 28 -1.99 -8.92 -71.61
C GLY A 28 -2.44 -7.76 -70.69
N ALA A 29 -1.99 -6.51 -70.86
CA ALA A 29 -2.27 -5.49 -71.89
C ALA A 29 -3.27 -4.41 -71.42
N HIS A 30 -2.76 -3.17 -71.37
CA HIS A 30 -3.36 -1.85 -71.59
C HIS A 30 -4.90 -1.71 -71.66
N VAL A 31 -5.44 -0.77 -70.86
CA VAL A 31 -6.33 0.30 -71.38
C VAL A 31 -6.02 1.60 -70.62
N GLU A 32 -5.49 2.56 -71.37
CA GLU A 32 -5.40 3.98 -71.05
C GLU A 32 -6.57 4.66 -71.78
N VAL A 33 -7.44 5.38 -71.07
CA VAL A 33 -8.35 6.36 -71.69
C VAL A 33 -8.35 7.64 -70.85
N SER A 34 -7.73 8.64 -71.43
CA SER A 34 -7.83 10.06 -71.08
C SER A 34 -9.27 10.56 -71.15
N ARG A 35 -9.65 11.46 -70.22
CA ARG A 35 -10.53 12.59 -70.58
C ARG A 35 -10.25 13.83 -69.74
N SER A 36 -10.03 14.91 -70.47
CA SER A 36 -9.61 16.23 -70.08
C SER A 36 -10.76 17.11 -69.59
N ALA A 37 -10.40 18.05 -68.71
CA ALA A 37 -10.77 19.47 -68.67
C ALA A 37 -12.24 19.92 -68.43
N HIS A 38 -12.32 20.92 -67.54
CA HIS A 38 -13.01 22.22 -67.62
C HIS A 38 -14.01 22.57 -66.50
N LEU A 39 -13.94 23.88 -66.14
CA LEU A 39 -14.84 24.75 -65.35
C LEU A 39 -14.49 24.85 -63.85
N VAL A 40 -13.80 25.93 -63.40
CA VAL A 40 -14.25 27.33 -63.23
C VAL A 40 -15.55 27.42 -62.43
N GLY A 41 -15.42 27.88 -61.18
CA GLY A 41 -16.53 28.20 -60.29
C GLY A 41 -16.02 28.90 -59.03
N GLN A 42 -15.70 30.19 -59.14
CA GLN A 42 -15.61 31.09 -57.99
C GLN A 42 -17.00 31.21 -57.37
N GLY A 43 -17.12 30.89 -56.08
CA GLY A 43 -18.33 31.07 -55.29
C GLY A 43 -17.99 31.59 -53.90
N HIS A 44 -18.37 32.84 -53.63
CA HIS A 44 -18.32 33.47 -52.32
C HIS A 44 -19.04 32.64 -51.25
N GLY A 45 -18.29 32.25 -50.20
CA GLY A 45 -18.83 31.63 -48.99
C GLY A 45 -18.45 32.43 -47.74
N ARG A 46 -19.29 33.41 -47.39
CA ARG A 46 -19.27 34.10 -46.11
C ARG A 46 -19.67 33.11 -45.01
N VAL A 47 -18.73 32.69 -44.17
CA VAL A 47 -19.04 32.00 -42.91
C VAL A 47 -18.53 32.85 -41.75
N ARG A 48 -19.40 33.76 -41.30
CA ARG A 48 -19.43 34.21 -39.90
C ARG A 48 -20.06 33.07 -39.11
N GLY A 49 -19.35 32.52 -38.14
CA GLY A 49 -19.95 31.60 -37.17
C GLY A 49 -18.94 30.64 -36.57
N ALA A 50 -18.39 31.01 -35.41
CA ALA A 50 -18.18 30.13 -34.25
C ALA A 50 -17.29 30.85 -33.22
N THR A 51 -17.84 31.90 -32.62
CA THR A 51 -17.34 32.46 -31.35
C THR A 51 -17.94 31.63 -30.20
N VAL A 52 -17.70 30.32 -30.14
CA VAL A 52 -18.07 29.48 -28.98
C VAL A 52 -17.07 28.34 -28.86
N ASP A 53 -15.87 28.63 -28.35
CA ASP A 53 -14.97 27.62 -27.78
C ASP A 53 -14.15 28.26 -26.65
N ARG A 54 -14.85 28.94 -25.74
CA ARG A 54 -14.25 29.45 -24.50
C ARG A 54 -15.15 29.19 -23.31
N VAL A 55 -15.54 27.93 -23.06
CA VAL A 55 -15.87 27.45 -21.70
C VAL A 55 -15.69 25.94 -21.66
N THR A 56 -14.51 25.46 -21.22
CA THR A 56 -14.33 24.17 -20.50
C THR A 56 -12.90 23.97 -19.98
N SER A 57 -11.98 24.95 -20.08
CA SER A 57 -10.60 24.77 -19.59
C SER A 57 -10.43 24.94 -18.06
N THR A 58 -11.46 24.69 -17.25
CA THR A 58 -11.41 24.95 -15.80
C THR A 58 -11.79 23.74 -14.94
N SER A 59 -11.04 22.63 -14.98
CA SER A 59 -11.17 21.61 -13.92
C SER A 59 -9.98 20.68 -13.67
N SER A 60 -8.95 20.64 -14.52
CA SER A 60 -7.96 19.56 -14.46
C SER A 60 -7.09 19.53 -13.19
N GLY A 61 -7.09 20.59 -12.38
CA GLY A 61 -6.35 20.67 -11.11
C GLY A 61 -7.21 20.71 -9.84
N LYS A 62 -8.53 20.91 -9.94
CA LYS A 62 -9.40 21.11 -8.76
C LYS A 62 -9.50 19.86 -7.88
N TRP A 63 -9.51 18.68 -8.51
CA TRP A 63 -9.63 17.40 -7.80
C TRP A 63 -8.45 17.16 -6.86
N ALA A 64 -7.21 17.48 -7.26
CA ALA A 64 -6.02 17.27 -6.43
C ALA A 64 -6.09 18.11 -5.14
N GLY A 65 -6.52 19.38 -5.25
CA GLY A 65 -6.79 20.23 -4.10
C GLY A 65 -7.89 19.66 -3.20
N THR A 66 -8.95 19.08 -3.77
CA THR A 66 -10.00 18.39 -3.00
C THR A 66 -9.47 17.20 -2.21
N TYR A 67 -8.68 16.30 -2.80
CA TYR A 67 -8.09 15.17 -2.07
C TYR A 67 -7.16 15.65 -0.95
N ALA A 68 -6.28 16.61 -1.25
CA ALA A 68 -5.38 17.18 -0.25
C ALA A 68 -6.16 17.82 0.92
N GLY A 69 -7.23 18.57 0.63
CA GLY A 69 -8.10 19.17 1.64
C GLY A 69 -8.79 18.12 2.52
N ILE A 70 -9.38 17.08 1.90
CA ILE A 70 -10.01 15.98 2.64
C ILE A 70 -8.99 15.27 3.54
N LEU A 71 -7.80 14.96 3.02
CA LEU A 71 -6.74 14.29 3.79
C LEU A 71 -6.22 15.17 4.92
N ALA A 72 -6.12 16.49 4.74
CA ALA A 72 -5.76 17.40 5.81
C ALA A 72 -6.81 17.39 6.93
N VAL A 73 -8.11 17.44 6.58
CA VAL A 73 -9.19 17.35 7.55
C VAL A 73 -9.18 16.01 8.28
N LEU A 74 -9.01 14.89 7.57
CA LEU A 74 -8.92 13.56 8.18
C LEU A 74 -7.68 13.41 9.06
N GLY A 75 -6.55 14.02 8.69
CA GLY A 75 -5.34 14.04 9.50
C GLY A 75 -5.54 14.79 10.82
N ILE A 76 -6.17 15.97 10.78
CA ILE A 76 -6.57 16.73 11.97
C ILE A 76 -7.55 15.89 12.81
N ALA A 77 -8.58 15.32 12.18
CA ALA A 77 -9.56 14.48 12.86
C ALA A 77 -8.91 13.27 13.54
N PHE A 78 -7.96 12.60 12.90
CA PHE A 78 -7.25 11.43 13.45
C PHE A 78 -6.51 11.75 14.76
N VAL A 79 -6.05 12.99 14.90
CA VAL A 79 -5.33 13.47 16.07
C VAL A 79 -6.29 13.86 17.20
N PHE A 80 -7.32 14.65 16.90
CA PHE A 80 -8.14 15.28 17.93
C PHE A 80 -9.45 14.55 18.23
N ALA A 81 -10.13 13.99 17.22
CA ALA A 81 -11.46 13.41 17.38
C ALA A 81 -11.51 12.17 18.31
N PRO A 82 -10.53 11.24 18.32
CA PRO A 82 -10.64 10.00 19.09
C PRO A 82 -10.87 10.19 20.59
N ALA A 83 -10.22 11.18 21.22
CA ALA A 83 -10.40 11.45 22.64
C ALA A 83 -11.84 11.85 22.98
N TYR A 84 -12.44 12.72 22.15
CA TYR A 84 -13.83 13.14 22.31
C TYR A 84 -14.82 12.02 22.00
N LEU A 85 -14.59 11.26 20.93
CA LEU A 85 -15.44 10.13 20.53
C LEU A 85 -15.38 8.98 21.55
N ALA A 86 -14.30 8.84 22.30
CA ALA A 86 -14.17 7.87 23.38
C ALA A 86 -14.83 8.31 24.70
N GLY A 87 -15.30 9.57 24.81
CA GLY A 87 -16.01 10.11 25.97
C GLY A 87 -15.31 11.27 26.69
N GLY A 88 -14.07 11.63 26.30
CA GLY A 88 -13.37 12.83 26.80
C GLY A 88 -12.91 12.80 28.26
N HIS A 89 -13.20 11.73 29.02
CA HIS A 89 -12.95 11.66 30.47
C HIS A 89 -11.48 11.74 30.89
N TYR A 90 -10.55 11.34 30.00
CA TYR A 90 -9.13 11.27 30.32
C TYR A 90 -8.27 12.39 29.70
N GLY A 91 -8.89 13.43 29.15
CA GLY A 91 -8.19 14.57 28.56
C GLY A 91 -8.14 14.56 27.02
N GLY A 92 -7.68 15.67 26.47
CA GLY A 92 -7.51 15.89 25.02
C GLY A 92 -6.10 15.58 24.53
N TYR A 93 -5.85 15.88 23.25
CA TYR A 93 -4.52 15.70 22.65
C TYR A 93 -3.44 16.48 23.43
N GLY A 94 -2.41 15.76 23.89
CA GLY A 94 -1.26 16.33 24.62
C GLY A 94 -1.28 16.12 26.14
N ASP A 95 -2.42 15.76 26.74
CA ASP A 95 -2.52 15.43 28.16
C ASP A 95 -3.12 14.03 28.34
N ASN A 96 -2.25 13.01 28.36
CA ASN A 96 -2.62 11.62 28.67
C ASN A 96 -2.26 11.24 30.10
N ALA A 97 -1.84 12.19 30.95
CA ALA A 97 -1.32 11.88 32.28
C ALA A 97 -2.38 11.19 33.15
N ARG A 98 -3.64 11.64 33.04
CA ARG A 98 -4.78 11.02 33.74
C ARG A 98 -5.04 9.60 33.27
N LEU A 99 -4.97 9.35 31.96
CA LEU A 99 -5.16 8.01 31.39
C LEU A 99 -4.07 7.05 31.89
N VAL A 100 -2.81 7.46 31.77
CA VAL A 100 -1.64 6.68 32.21
C VAL A 100 -1.71 6.40 33.71
N GLN A 101 -2.04 7.41 34.51
CA GLN A 101 -2.18 7.24 35.96
C GLN A 101 -3.33 6.31 36.33
N SER A 102 -4.48 6.43 35.65
CA SER A 102 -5.65 5.57 35.89
C SER A 102 -5.35 4.12 35.50
N MET A 103 -4.67 3.90 34.37
CA MET A 103 -4.22 2.58 33.95
C MET A 103 -3.25 1.99 34.96
N ARG A 104 -2.26 2.76 35.42
CA ARG A 104 -1.28 2.32 36.44
C ARG A 104 -1.98 1.87 37.72
N VAL A 105 -2.86 2.70 38.29
CA VAL A 105 -3.55 2.39 39.55
C VAL A 105 -4.44 1.15 39.38
N ALA A 106 -5.26 1.13 38.32
CA ALA A 106 -6.17 0.02 38.07
C ALA A 106 -5.44 -1.31 37.77
N PHE A 107 -4.26 -1.24 37.14
CA PHE A 107 -3.42 -2.41 36.89
C PHE A 107 -2.82 -2.99 38.18
N ILE A 108 -2.36 -2.14 39.10
CA ILE A 108 -1.86 -2.58 40.41
C ILE A 108 -2.95 -3.34 41.17
N ASP A 109 -4.17 -2.77 41.23
CA ASP A 109 -5.32 -3.42 41.86
C ASP A 109 -5.65 -4.75 41.18
N TYR A 110 -5.71 -4.77 39.84
CA TYR A 110 -5.98 -5.99 39.08
C TYR A 110 -4.94 -7.07 39.33
N SER A 111 -3.65 -6.72 39.36
CA SER A 111 -2.55 -7.66 39.56
C SER A 111 -2.61 -8.43 40.88
N SER A 112 -3.18 -7.80 41.92
CA SER A 112 -3.31 -8.37 43.25
C SER A 112 -4.69 -9.02 43.51
N SER A 113 -5.63 -8.89 42.58
CA SER A 113 -7.02 -9.33 42.77
C SER A 113 -7.20 -10.85 42.81
N GLY A 114 -6.25 -11.62 42.24
CA GLY A 114 -6.37 -13.06 42.08
C GLY A 114 -7.50 -13.52 41.16
N SER A 115 -8.14 -12.60 40.43
CA SER A 115 -9.30 -12.86 39.57
C SER A 115 -9.01 -12.52 38.11
N ALA A 116 -9.50 -13.35 37.18
CA ALA A 116 -9.47 -13.02 35.75
C ALA A 116 -10.49 -11.94 35.37
N VAL A 117 -11.45 -11.64 36.26
CA VAL A 117 -12.47 -10.61 36.02
C VAL A 117 -11.85 -9.23 36.20
N LEU A 118 -11.98 -8.37 35.19
CA LEU A 118 -11.48 -7.00 35.24
C LEU A 118 -12.22 -6.19 36.33
N PRO A 119 -11.50 -5.55 37.27
CA PRO A 119 -12.08 -4.57 38.17
C PRO A 119 -12.71 -3.42 37.38
N ASP A 120 -13.78 -2.81 37.91
CA ASP A 120 -14.52 -1.74 37.22
C ASP A 120 -13.63 -0.56 36.80
N SER A 121 -12.63 -0.24 37.62
CA SER A 121 -11.62 0.79 37.34
C SER A 121 -10.81 0.46 36.08
N LEU A 122 -10.33 -0.79 35.96
CA LEU A 122 -9.55 -1.24 34.82
C LEU A 122 -10.44 -1.40 33.58
N LYS A 123 -11.63 -1.97 33.75
CA LYS A 123 -12.63 -2.12 32.67
C LYS A 123 -12.95 -0.76 32.03
N THR A 124 -13.15 0.28 32.85
CA THR A 124 -13.46 1.63 32.36
C THR A 124 -12.31 2.21 31.51
N VAL A 125 -11.07 2.01 31.93
CA VAL A 125 -9.88 2.44 31.18
C VAL A 125 -9.76 1.66 29.87
N VAL A 126 -9.88 0.33 29.91
CA VAL A 126 -9.81 -0.55 28.74
C VAL A 126 -10.91 -0.23 27.73
N ASP A 127 -12.15 -0.02 28.17
CA ASP A 127 -13.28 0.32 27.30
C ASP A 127 -13.13 1.70 26.66
N TYR A 128 -12.58 2.68 27.39
CA TYR A 128 -12.23 3.98 26.83
C TYR A 128 -11.14 3.82 25.76
N TRP A 129 -10.09 3.07 26.05
CA TRP A 129 -8.96 2.84 25.15
C TRP A 129 -9.37 2.10 23.87
N ALA A 130 -10.24 1.10 24.00
CA ALA A 130 -10.83 0.39 22.86
C ALA A 130 -11.60 1.35 21.95
N ARG A 131 -12.49 2.19 22.50
CA ARG A 131 -13.26 3.18 21.73
C ARG A 131 -12.36 4.21 21.05
N TYR A 132 -11.30 4.64 21.72
CA TYR A 132 -10.29 5.54 21.16
C TYR A 132 -9.63 4.93 19.92
N HIS A 133 -9.24 3.65 19.98
CA HIS A 133 -8.68 2.92 18.83
C HIS A 133 -9.71 2.69 17.72
N VAL A 134 -10.97 2.36 18.05
CA VAL A 134 -12.05 2.24 17.05
C VAL A 134 -12.23 3.55 16.27
N ALA A 135 -12.26 4.69 16.96
CA ALA A 135 -12.38 5.99 16.31
C ALA A 135 -11.22 6.25 15.34
N LYS A 136 -9.98 5.95 15.75
CA LYS A 136 -8.80 6.05 14.87
C LYS A 136 -8.86 5.10 13.68
N ALA A 137 -9.33 3.87 13.88
CA ALA A 137 -9.47 2.89 12.81
C ALA A 137 -10.46 3.37 11.75
N VAL A 138 -11.61 3.92 12.15
CA VAL A 138 -12.60 4.47 11.21
C VAL A 138 -12.01 5.62 10.40
N ILE A 139 -11.33 6.58 11.05
CA ILE A 139 -10.73 7.73 10.36
C ILE A 139 -9.61 7.28 9.42
N ALA A 140 -8.76 6.35 9.86
CA ALA A 140 -7.69 5.78 9.03
C ALA A 140 -8.24 5.02 7.81
N ALA A 141 -9.35 4.29 7.97
CA ALA A 141 -10.03 3.62 6.86
C ALA A 141 -10.55 4.62 5.82
N LEU A 142 -11.17 5.72 6.26
CA LEU A 142 -11.61 6.80 5.36
C LEU A 142 -10.41 7.43 4.62
N ALA A 143 -9.31 7.72 5.33
CA ALA A 143 -8.10 8.25 4.73
C ALA A 143 -7.50 7.28 3.70
N LEU A 144 -7.49 5.97 3.99
CA LEU A 144 -7.02 4.93 3.09
C LEU A 144 -7.87 4.88 1.81
N LEU A 145 -9.19 4.97 1.92
CA LEU A 145 -10.09 5.01 0.76
C LEU A 145 -9.84 6.24 -0.12
N VAL A 146 -9.64 7.40 0.50
CA VAL A 146 -9.32 8.67 -0.19
C VAL A 146 -7.97 8.57 -0.89
N MET A 147 -6.94 8.04 -0.23
CA MET A 147 -5.61 7.80 -0.82
C MET A 147 -5.66 6.82 -1.99
N CYS A 148 -6.33 5.67 -1.85
CA CYS A 148 -6.53 4.69 -2.92
C CYS A 148 -7.24 5.33 -4.13
N SER A 149 -8.26 6.16 -3.88
CA SER A 149 -8.96 6.89 -4.93
C SER A 149 -8.05 7.92 -5.62
N ALA A 150 -7.23 8.66 -4.86
CA ALA A 150 -6.24 9.59 -5.39
C ALA A 150 -5.19 8.88 -6.26
N CYS A 151 -4.64 7.75 -5.80
CA CYS A 151 -3.71 6.91 -6.54
C CYS A 151 -4.30 6.45 -7.88
N ARG A 152 -5.55 5.96 -7.89
CA ARG A 152 -6.23 5.56 -9.14
C ARG A 152 -6.42 6.72 -10.10
N ARG A 153 -6.80 7.91 -9.61
CA ARG A 153 -6.99 9.10 -10.45
C ARG A 153 -5.67 9.66 -10.98
N LEU A 154 -4.62 9.66 -10.17
CA LEU A 154 -3.26 10.02 -10.59
C LEU A 154 -2.80 9.08 -11.71
N TRP A 155 -3.01 7.78 -11.54
CA TRP A 155 -2.68 6.77 -12.53
C TRP A 155 -3.44 6.96 -13.85
N ALA A 156 -4.77 7.13 -13.80
CA ALA A 156 -5.58 7.39 -14.98
C ALA A 156 -5.16 8.67 -15.72
N SER A 157 -4.87 9.75 -14.97
CA SER A 157 -4.42 11.03 -15.53
C SER A 157 -3.03 10.94 -16.18
N TYR A 158 -2.16 10.08 -15.64
CA TYR A 158 -0.84 9.82 -16.20
C TYR A 158 -0.96 9.03 -17.52
N GLN A 159 -1.82 8.01 -17.57
CA GLN A 159 -2.05 7.19 -18.77
C GLN A 159 -2.62 8.01 -19.93
N ASP A 160 -3.69 8.77 -19.70
CA ASP A 160 -4.39 9.55 -20.72
C ASP A 160 -3.45 10.54 -21.45
N LYS A 161 -2.61 11.23 -20.68
CA LYS A 161 -1.63 12.19 -21.22
C LYS A 161 -0.40 11.54 -21.86
N SER A 162 -0.02 10.34 -21.41
CA SER A 162 1.08 9.59 -22.02
C SER A 162 0.76 9.08 -23.42
N TYR A 163 -0.54 8.94 -23.75
CA TYR A 163 -1.03 8.48 -25.05
C TYR A 163 -1.10 9.62 -26.09
N GLN A 164 -1.51 10.83 -25.69
CA GLN A 164 -1.56 12.02 -26.56
C GLN A 164 -0.18 12.59 -26.95
N GLY A 165 0.90 12.21 -26.27
CA GLY A 165 2.25 12.66 -26.58
C GLY A 165 2.88 12.02 -27.84
N THR A 166 2.21 11.05 -28.47
CA THR A 166 2.73 10.31 -29.64
C THR A 166 2.15 10.80 -30.97
N SER A 167 1.21 11.76 -30.97
CA SER A 167 0.74 12.41 -32.19
C SER A 167 1.81 13.34 -32.77
N TYR A 168 2.39 12.92 -33.89
CA TYR A 168 3.24 13.71 -34.78
C TYR A 168 2.49 14.97 -35.25
N GLN A 169 2.73 16.12 -34.63
CA GLN A 169 2.46 17.40 -35.29
C GLN A 169 3.45 18.47 -34.83
N GLY A 170 4.11 19.07 -35.82
CA GLY A 170 5.36 19.80 -35.71
C GLY A 170 5.25 21.09 -34.92
N THR A 171 5.81 21.08 -33.71
CA THR A 171 6.04 22.31 -32.95
C THR A 171 7.39 22.18 -32.24
N SER A 172 8.15 23.27 -32.28
CA SER A 172 9.58 23.38 -31.97
C SER A 172 10.05 22.58 -30.75
N TYR A 173 11.08 21.76 -30.97
CA TYR A 173 11.64 20.78 -30.03
C TYR A 173 12.16 21.37 -28.71
N GLN A 174 12.53 22.66 -28.67
CA GLN A 174 13.26 23.26 -27.55
C GLN A 174 12.36 23.74 -26.39
N GLY A 175 11.16 24.26 -26.65
CA GLY A 175 10.23 24.72 -25.61
C GLY A 175 9.46 23.58 -24.93
N ARG A 176 9.20 22.49 -25.65
CA ARG A 176 8.39 21.35 -25.19
C ARG A 176 9.14 20.43 -24.20
N GLN A 177 10.47 20.46 -24.23
CA GLN A 177 11.32 19.60 -23.38
C GLN A 177 11.40 20.08 -21.92
N ALA A 178 11.32 21.40 -21.68
CA ALA A 178 11.33 21.98 -20.33
C ALA A 178 9.99 21.75 -19.61
N ASP A 179 8.86 22.00 -20.29
CA ASP A 179 7.52 21.77 -19.76
C ASP A 179 7.21 20.27 -19.53
N GLY A 180 7.75 19.39 -20.38
CA GLY A 180 7.60 17.94 -20.24
C GLY A 180 8.34 17.36 -19.02
N ARG A 181 9.53 17.88 -18.70
CA ARG A 181 10.33 17.43 -17.54
C ARG A 181 9.69 17.85 -16.22
N GLY A 182 9.29 19.11 -16.07
CA GLY A 182 8.65 19.60 -14.84
C GLY A 182 7.36 18.84 -14.50
N ARG A 183 6.54 18.54 -15.54
CA ARG A 183 5.31 17.75 -15.37
C ARG A 183 5.57 16.29 -15.04
N THR A 184 6.60 15.68 -15.62
CA THR A 184 6.99 14.29 -15.30
C THR A 184 7.46 14.17 -13.86
N VAL A 185 8.30 15.11 -13.40
CA VAL A 185 8.74 15.17 -12.00
C VAL A 185 7.54 15.32 -11.05
N ALA A 186 6.59 16.20 -11.37
CA ALA A 186 5.38 16.39 -10.56
C ALA A 186 4.55 15.10 -10.41
N TYR A 187 4.36 14.32 -11.48
CA TYR A 187 3.64 13.04 -11.41
C TYR A 187 4.40 11.97 -10.62
N VAL A 188 5.73 11.92 -10.73
CA VAL A 188 6.56 11.00 -9.95
C VAL A 188 6.48 11.34 -8.46
N VAL A 189 6.65 12.61 -8.11
CA VAL A 189 6.53 13.07 -6.71
C VAL A 189 5.12 12.79 -6.17
N ALA A 190 4.07 13.15 -6.92
CA ALA A 190 2.69 12.89 -6.50
C ALA A 190 2.40 11.39 -6.35
N GLY A 191 2.91 10.55 -7.24
CA GLY A 191 2.77 9.09 -7.16
C GLY A 191 3.49 8.50 -5.95
N LEU A 192 4.71 8.97 -5.65
CA LEU A 192 5.47 8.55 -4.46
C LEU A 192 4.75 8.98 -3.18
N THR A 193 4.36 10.25 -3.08
CA THR A 193 3.63 10.78 -1.92
C THR A 193 2.32 10.03 -1.69
N ALA A 194 1.53 9.79 -2.74
CA ALA A 194 0.27 9.07 -2.62
C ALA A 194 0.48 7.59 -2.24
N SER A 195 1.53 6.94 -2.76
CA SER A 195 1.87 5.56 -2.41
C SER A 195 2.31 5.44 -0.95
N LEU A 196 3.21 6.32 -0.50
CA LEU A 196 3.64 6.39 0.90
C LEU A 196 2.45 6.69 1.81
N GLY A 197 1.62 7.67 1.45
CA GLY A 197 0.40 8.00 2.18
C GLY A 197 -0.58 6.83 2.27
N THR A 198 -0.70 6.01 1.23
CA THR A 198 -1.52 4.79 1.22
C THR A 198 -0.96 3.76 2.20
N ILE A 199 0.35 3.50 2.17
CA ILE A 199 1.02 2.57 3.08
C ILE A 199 0.89 3.04 4.53
N THR A 200 1.11 4.33 4.79
CA THR A 200 0.95 4.93 6.12
C THR A 200 -0.50 4.81 6.60
N ALA A 201 -1.49 5.13 5.78
CA ALA A 201 -2.90 4.99 6.16
C ALA A 201 -3.29 3.53 6.46
N ALA A 202 -2.77 2.57 5.68
CA ALA A 202 -2.97 1.15 5.93
C ALA A 202 -2.32 0.71 7.26
N ALA A 203 -1.08 1.14 7.53
CA ALA A 203 -0.39 0.84 8.79
C ALA A 203 -1.13 1.44 10.00
N LEU A 204 -1.60 2.68 9.90
CA LEU A 204 -2.42 3.32 10.93
C LEU A 204 -3.72 2.54 11.16
N LEU A 205 -4.40 2.12 10.11
CA LEU A 205 -5.61 1.30 10.23
C LEU A 205 -5.31 -0.01 10.97
N MET A 206 -4.29 -0.75 10.56
CA MET A 206 -3.92 -2.03 11.19
C MET A 206 -3.59 -1.85 12.68
N ALA A 207 -2.75 -0.86 13.01
CA ALA A 207 -2.34 -0.56 14.39
C ALA A 207 -3.54 -0.21 15.30
N ASN A 208 -4.59 0.40 14.74
CA ASN A 208 -5.79 0.74 15.51
C ASN A 208 -6.82 -0.39 15.56
N ILE A 209 -6.87 -1.29 14.57
CA ILE A 209 -7.71 -2.50 14.65
C ILE A 209 -7.20 -3.42 15.77
N GLN A 210 -5.89 -3.68 15.83
CA GLN A 210 -5.32 -4.54 16.87
C GLN A 210 -5.52 -3.97 18.29
N GLY A 211 -5.38 -2.64 18.46
CA GLY A 211 -5.65 -1.97 19.73
C GLY A 211 -7.12 -2.02 20.16
N ALA A 212 -8.05 -2.11 19.21
CA ALA A 212 -9.48 -2.25 19.49
C ALA A 212 -9.89 -3.71 19.82
N ILE A 213 -9.27 -4.71 19.19
CA ILE A 213 -9.64 -6.13 19.35
C ILE A 213 -9.01 -6.77 20.60
N ALA A 214 -7.81 -6.34 21.00
CA ALA A 214 -7.12 -6.79 22.20
C ALA A 214 -6.79 -5.57 23.10
N PRO A 215 -7.84 -4.96 23.69
CA PRO A 215 -7.72 -3.65 24.32
C PRO A 215 -6.99 -3.70 25.65
N LEU A 216 -6.94 -4.85 26.34
CA LEU A 216 -6.20 -4.97 27.60
C LEU A 216 -4.70 -4.97 27.35
N SER A 217 -4.20 -5.80 26.43
CA SER A 217 -2.80 -5.83 25.99
C SER A 217 -2.37 -4.49 25.41
N SER A 218 -3.24 -3.85 24.62
CA SER A 218 -2.96 -2.50 24.12
C SER A 218 -2.96 -1.44 25.22
N ALA A 219 -3.81 -1.54 26.23
CA ALA A 219 -3.80 -0.60 27.36
C ALA A 219 -2.60 -0.83 28.28
N VAL A 220 -2.09 -2.06 28.40
CA VAL A 220 -0.86 -2.36 29.15
C VAL A 220 0.35 -1.61 28.58
N SER A 221 0.37 -1.27 27.27
CA SER A 221 1.43 -0.42 26.71
C SER A 221 1.38 1.04 27.18
N LEU A 222 0.33 1.45 27.90
CA LEU A 222 0.25 2.76 28.56
C LEU A 222 0.96 2.78 29.91
N LEU A 223 1.36 1.62 30.45
CA LEU A 223 2.08 1.58 31.71
C LEU A 223 3.37 2.40 31.60
N PRO A 224 3.69 3.26 32.60
CA PRO A 224 4.91 4.04 32.59
C PRO A 224 6.16 3.17 32.43
N ALA A 225 7.07 3.59 31.54
CA ALA A 225 8.37 2.95 31.39
C ALA A 225 9.20 3.05 32.69
N GLN A 226 9.14 4.21 33.36
CA GLN A 226 9.68 4.37 34.70
C GLN A 226 8.69 3.81 35.71
N ARG A 227 9.05 2.70 36.36
CA ARG A 227 8.21 2.02 37.35
C ARG A 227 8.63 2.44 38.75
N ASP A 228 7.68 2.93 39.53
CA ASP A 228 7.85 3.00 40.97
C ASP A 228 7.79 1.59 41.60
N SER A 229 8.08 1.49 42.89
CA SER A 229 8.13 0.22 43.62
C SER A 229 6.80 -0.55 43.57
N SER A 230 5.65 0.14 43.59
CA SER A 230 4.34 -0.50 43.56
C SER A 230 4.01 -1.09 42.19
N LEU A 231 4.30 -0.36 41.11
CA LEU A 231 4.11 -0.86 39.76
C LEU A 231 5.11 -1.98 39.42
N ALA A 232 6.35 -1.86 39.90
CA ALA A 232 7.36 -2.92 39.74
C ALA A 232 6.89 -4.22 40.40
N ALA A 233 6.42 -4.16 41.64
CA ALA A 233 5.88 -5.32 42.36
C ALA A 233 4.67 -5.95 41.64
N ALA A 234 3.76 -5.12 41.11
CA ALA A 234 2.62 -5.60 40.31
C ALA A 234 3.06 -6.35 39.05
N VAL A 235 4.04 -5.81 38.31
CA VAL A 235 4.61 -6.47 37.13
C VAL A 235 5.31 -7.77 37.49
N ASP A 236 6.08 -7.80 38.59
CA ASP A 236 6.78 -9.00 39.03
C ASP A 236 5.81 -10.10 39.49
N ALA A 237 4.70 -9.74 40.14
CA ALA A 237 3.64 -10.68 40.50
C ALA A 237 3.01 -11.33 39.24
N VAL A 238 2.75 -10.53 38.20
CA VAL A 238 2.26 -11.05 36.91
C VAL A 238 3.29 -11.97 36.26
N ARG A 239 4.58 -11.57 36.23
CA ARG A 239 5.66 -12.39 35.66
C ARG A 239 5.80 -13.73 36.37
N HIS A 240 5.73 -13.74 37.71
CA HIS A 240 5.74 -14.98 38.48
C HIS A 240 4.55 -15.90 38.13
N GLY A 241 3.37 -15.31 37.91
CA GLY A 241 2.19 -16.04 37.42
C GLY A 241 2.34 -16.58 36.00
N ILE A 242 3.06 -15.87 35.13
CA ILE A 242 3.39 -16.34 33.77
C ILE A 242 4.33 -17.55 33.81
N ASP A 243 5.32 -17.53 34.70
CA ASP A 243 6.30 -18.61 34.84
C ASP A 243 5.70 -19.90 35.45
N THR A 244 4.53 -19.80 36.09
CA THR A 244 3.80 -20.93 36.68
C THR A 244 2.39 -21.03 36.10
N PRO A 245 2.21 -21.71 34.94
CA PRO A 245 0.92 -21.78 34.25
C PRO A 245 -0.22 -22.23 35.16
N GLY A 246 -1.35 -21.50 35.14
CA GLY A 246 -2.52 -21.79 35.97
C GLY A 246 -2.43 -21.33 37.44
N ALA A 247 -1.29 -20.77 37.88
CA ALA A 247 -1.14 -20.25 39.25
C ALA A 247 -1.79 -18.88 39.45
N SER A 248 -2.01 -18.13 38.38
CA SER A 248 -2.56 -16.77 38.43
C SER A 248 -3.59 -16.54 37.32
N PRO A 249 -4.89 -16.46 37.66
CA PRO A 249 -5.95 -16.13 36.70
C PRO A 249 -5.72 -14.80 35.98
N VAL A 250 -5.08 -13.85 36.65
CA VAL A 250 -4.68 -12.56 36.09
C VAL A 250 -3.65 -12.74 34.97
N ALA A 251 -2.60 -13.53 35.23
CA ALA A 251 -1.54 -13.79 34.26
C ALA A 251 -2.10 -14.54 33.06
N ASP A 252 -2.92 -15.57 33.27
CA ASP A 252 -3.55 -16.34 32.21
C ASP A 252 -4.43 -15.45 31.30
N HIS A 253 -5.20 -14.54 31.89
CA HIS A 253 -6.01 -13.58 31.13
C HIS A 253 -5.16 -12.59 30.33
N LEU A 254 -4.07 -12.08 30.90
CA LEU A 254 -3.13 -11.20 30.18
C LEU A 254 -2.42 -11.93 29.03
N VAL A 255 -1.99 -13.17 29.24
CA VAL A 255 -1.36 -14.02 28.21
C VAL A 255 -2.34 -14.31 27.08
N ALA A 256 -3.60 -14.62 27.39
CA ALA A 256 -4.63 -14.87 26.39
C ALA A 256 -4.94 -13.63 25.54
N ASP A 257 -5.08 -12.44 26.17
CA ASP A 257 -5.33 -11.20 25.43
C ASP A 257 -4.09 -10.77 24.61
N PHE A 258 -2.88 -10.97 25.13
CA PHE A 258 -1.63 -10.74 24.40
C PHE A 258 -1.48 -11.66 23.18
N ALA A 259 -1.84 -12.94 23.31
CA ALA A 259 -1.89 -13.87 22.18
C ALA A 259 -2.87 -13.37 21.10
N ARG A 260 -4.07 -12.94 21.52
CA ARG A 260 -5.09 -12.40 20.61
C ARG A 260 -4.59 -11.15 19.88
N TYR A 261 -3.89 -10.24 20.57
CA TYR A 261 -3.27 -9.07 19.98
C TYR A 261 -2.35 -9.46 18.80
N HIS A 262 -1.42 -10.39 19.04
CA HIS A 262 -0.46 -10.82 18.02
C HIS A 262 -1.10 -11.62 16.88
N VAL A 263 -2.12 -12.44 17.15
CA VAL A 263 -2.90 -13.11 16.09
C VAL A 263 -3.53 -12.07 15.15
N VAL A 264 -4.13 -11.01 15.69
CA VAL A 264 -4.73 -9.95 14.87
C VAL A 264 -3.67 -9.27 14.00
N VAL A 265 -2.51 -8.94 14.57
CA VAL A 265 -1.40 -8.33 13.81
C VAL A 265 -0.93 -9.26 12.69
N ALA A 266 -0.79 -10.56 12.96
CA ALA A 266 -0.39 -11.55 11.98
C ALA A 266 -1.40 -11.66 10.83
N VAL A 267 -2.70 -11.78 11.13
CA VAL A 267 -3.76 -11.86 10.11
C VAL A 267 -3.79 -10.61 9.25
N LEU A 268 -3.77 -9.42 9.85
CA LEU A 268 -3.78 -8.16 9.11
C LEU A 268 -2.54 -8.01 8.21
N SER A 269 -1.37 -8.38 8.73
CA SER A 269 -0.11 -8.35 7.98
C SER A 269 -0.12 -9.35 6.82
N ALA A 270 -0.64 -10.55 7.01
CA ALA A 270 -0.79 -11.55 5.96
C ALA A 270 -1.72 -11.06 4.84
N VAL A 271 -2.88 -10.49 5.18
CA VAL A 271 -3.81 -9.91 4.21
C VAL A 271 -3.15 -8.77 3.43
N PHE A 272 -2.46 -7.85 4.13
CA PHE A 272 -1.78 -6.73 3.49
C PHE A 272 -0.65 -7.18 2.56
N ALA A 273 0.17 -8.14 2.99
CA ALA A 273 1.20 -8.74 2.16
C ALA A 273 0.62 -9.43 0.91
N ALA A 274 -0.49 -10.15 1.05
CA ALA A 274 -1.18 -10.79 -0.07
C ALA A 274 -1.69 -9.74 -1.08
N LEU A 275 -2.28 -8.64 -0.62
CA LEU A 275 -2.72 -7.54 -1.48
C LEU A 275 -1.55 -6.90 -2.24
N LEU A 276 -0.41 -6.67 -1.57
CA LEU A 276 0.81 -6.16 -2.20
C LEU A 276 1.39 -7.17 -3.20
N GLY A 277 1.37 -8.47 -2.88
CA GLY A 277 1.81 -9.53 -3.79
C GLY A 277 0.97 -9.60 -5.06
N VAL A 278 -0.37 -9.56 -4.93
CA VAL A 278 -1.28 -9.49 -6.08
C VAL A 278 -1.03 -8.23 -6.92
N LEU A 279 -0.79 -7.09 -6.27
CA LEU A 279 -0.44 -5.84 -6.97
C LEU A 279 0.88 -5.98 -7.73
N ALA A 280 1.93 -6.50 -7.09
CA ALA A 280 3.23 -6.73 -7.73
C ALA A 280 3.12 -7.66 -8.95
N VAL A 281 2.34 -8.75 -8.84
CA VAL A 281 2.08 -9.68 -9.95
C VAL A 281 1.31 -9.00 -11.08
N ARG A 282 0.30 -8.16 -10.77
CA ARG A 282 -0.44 -7.40 -11.79
C ARG A 282 0.46 -6.40 -12.52
N LEU A 283 1.29 -5.67 -11.80
CA LEU A 283 2.27 -4.74 -12.36
C LEU A 283 3.30 -5.47 -13.24
N TRP A 284 3.70 -6.67 -12.84
CA TRP A 284 4.57 -7.54 -13.64
C TRP A 284 3.89 -8.05 -14.91
N ARG A 285 2.69 -8.63 -14.79
CA ARG A 285 1.96 -9.27 -15.91
C ARG A 285 1.47 -8.28 -16.97
N GLY A 286 1.19 -7.02 -16.58
CA GLY A 286 0.88 -5.95 -17.53
C GLY A 286 1.99 -5.63 -18.55
N ARG A 287 3.16 -6.28 -18.44
CA ARG A 287 4.28 -6.21 -19.41
C ARG A 287 4.14 -7.11 -20.62
N HIS A 288 3.20 -8.06 -20.64
CA HIS A 288 3.09 -9.01 -21.74
C HIS A 288 1.87 -8.68 -22.62
N PRO A 289 1.88 -7.58 -23.42
CA PRO A 289 1.11 -7.61 -24.64
C PRO A 289 1.71 -8.72 -25.51
N GLY A 290 0.87 -9.60 -26.03
CA GLY A 290 1.30 -10.80 -26.77
C GLY A 290 2.41 -10.50 -27.78
N LEU A 291 3.32 -11.46 -27.94
CA LEU A 291 4.42 -11.47 -28.91
C LEU A 291 3.94 -11.52 -30.37
N ASN A 292 2.98 -10.69 -30.75
CA ASN A 292 2.41 -10.63 -32.09
C ASN A 292 2.57 -9.20 -32.64
N GLY A 293 3.69 -8.98 -33.33
CA GLY A 293 3.79 -8.02 -34.43
C GLY A 293 4.24 -6.59 -34.10
N GLY A 294 5.53 -6.32 -34.32
CA GLY A 294 6.02 -5.03 -34.84
C GLY A 294 6.30 -3.90 -33.86
N GLY A 295 7.57 -3.70 -33.49
CA GLY A 295 8.05 -2.42 -32.94
C GLY A 295 9.11 -2.51 -31.83
N ALA A 296 10.30 -3.04 -32.12
CA ALA A 296 11.35 -3.36 -31.14
C ALA A 296 12.09 -2.17 -30.48
N LEU A 297 11.69 -0.92 -30.67
CA LEU A 297 12.48 0.24 -30.21
C LEU A 297 11.86 1.09 -29.08
N SER A 298 10.62 0.80 -28.64
CA SER A 298 10.00 1.50 -27.48
C SER A 298 9.92 0.65 -26.21
N TYR A 299 10.64 -0.48 -26.18
CA TYR A 299 10.56 -1.48 -25.10
C TYR A 299 11.46 -1.18 -23.88
N SER A 300 12.39 -0.21 -23.96
CA SER A 300 13.57 -0.18 -23.07
C SER A 300 13.45 0.66 -21.79
N VAL A 301 12.56 1.66 -21.69
CA VAL A 301 12.49 2.55 -20.51
C VAL A 301 11.21 2.34 -19.69
N ARG A 302 10.07 2.15 -20.36
CA ARG A 302 8.77 1.86 -19.70
C ARG A 302 8.75 0.45 -19.10
N GLY A 303 9.51 -0.47 -19.69
CA GLY A 303 9.85 -1.75 -19.07
C GLY A 303 10.56 -1.53 -17.75
N ARG A 304 11.80 -1.00 -17.75
CA ARG A 304 12.65 -0.97 -16.53
C ARG A 304 11.97 -0.36 -15.29
N SER A 305 11.18 0.71 -15.45
CA SER A 305 10.43 1.34 -14.36
C SER A 305 9.35 0.44 -13.74
N ALA A 306 8.49 -0.19 -14.54
CA ALA A 306 7.44 -1.07 -14.01
C ALA A 306 8.00 -2.33 -13.31
N THR A 307 9.15 -2.85 -13.77
CA THR A 307 9.87 -3.94 -13.08
C THR A 307 10.41 -3.49 -11.73
N ALA A 308 10.98 -2.28 -11.67
CA ALA A 308 11.48 -1.71 -10.42
C ALA A 308 10.33 -1.46 -9.43
N THR A 309 9.17 -0.97 -9.89
CA THR A 309 7.99 -0.79 -9.03
C THR A 309 7.43 -2.12 -8.54
N ALA A 310 7.34 -3.14 -9.40
CA ALA A 310 6.91 -4.47 -9.00
C ALA A 310 7.88 -5.10 -7.98
N ALA A 311 9.19 -4.98 -8.22
CA ALA A 311 10.23 -5.44 -7.29
C ALA A 311 10.14 -4.72 -5.94
N ALA A 312 10.03 -3.38 -5.94
CA ALA A 312 9.88 -2.60 -4.71
C ALA A 312 8.60 -2.97 -3.95
N THR A 313 7.49 -3.18 -4.64
CA THR A 313 6.23 -3.63 -4.02
C THR A 313 6.39 -5.00 -3.39
N LEU A 314 7.09 -5.92 -4.06
CA LEU A 314 7.39 -7.25 -3.55
C LEU A 314 8.34 -7.20 -2.34
N THR A 315 9.33 -6.30 -2.34
CA THR A 315 10.21 -6.06 -1.18
C THR A 315 9.41 -5.60 0.04
N VAL A 316 8.47 -4.67 -0.13
CA VAL A 316 7.58 -4.24 0.96
C VAL A 316 6.70 -5.40 1.42
N ALA A 317 6.14 -6.19 0.50
CA ALA A 317 5.36 -7.38 0.84
C ALA A 317 6.18 -8.38 1.67
N ALA A 318 7.43 -8.63 1.29
CA ALA A 318 8.34 -9.50 2.02
C ALA A 318 8.66 -8.98 3.43
N ALA A 319 8.90 -7.67 3.58
CA ALA A 319 9.10 -7.05 4.89
C ALA A 319 7.86 -7.20 5.81
N VAL A 320 6.66 -7.03 5.25
CA VAL A 320 5.41 -7.24 5.98
C VAL A 320 5.20 -8.73 6.34
N LEU A 321 5.65 -9.67 5.50
CA LEU A 321 5.63 -11.10 5.82
C LEU A 321 6.57 -11.44 6.98
N VAL A 322 7.75 -10.82 7.07
CA VAL A 322 8.64 -10.97 8.23
C VAL A 322 7.92 -10.52 9.51
N LEU A 323 7.24 -9.37 9.47
CA LEU A 323 6.41 -8.91 10.58
C LEU A 323 5.31 -9.91 10.92
N CYS A 324 4.62 -10.48 9.93
CA CYS A 324 3.61 -11.52 10.12
C CYS A 324 4.18 -12.73 10.86
N VAL A 325 5.31 -13.27 10.40
CA VAL A 325 5.98 -14.43 11.02
C VAL A 325 6.40 -14.13 12.45
N ALA A 326 6.97 -12.96 12.71
CA ALA A 326 7.33 -12.54 14.06
C ALA A 326 6.11 -12.53 15.01
N ASN A 327 4.97 -12.03 14.54
CA ASN A 327 3.73 -12.01 15.31
C ASN A 327 3.11 -13.40 15.48
N ILE A 328 3.25 -14.31 14.51
CA ILE A 328 2.85 -15.71 14.69
C ILE A 328 3.68 -16.34 15.81
N SER A 329 5.00 -16.13 15.83
CA SER A 329 5.86 -16.65 16.91
C SER A 329 5.44 -16.11 18.28
N SER A 330 5.15 -14.81 18.40
CA SER A 330 4.64 -14.21 19.64
C SER A 330 3.26 -14.76 20.05
N ALA A 331 2.40 -15.10 19.09
CA ALA A 331 1.10 -15.70 19.36
C ALA A 331 1.19 -17.18 19.77
N LEU A 332 2.21 -17.91 19.31
CA LEU A 332 2.47 -19.31 19.68
C LEU A 332 3.17 -19.43 21.05
N GLU A 333 4.00 -18.44 21.42
CA GLU A 333 4.67 -18.36 22.73
C GLU A 333 4.30 -17.07 23.50
N PRO A 334 3.01 -16.82 23.80
CA PRO A 334 2.55 -15.53 24.32
C PRO A 334 3.07 -15.23 25.72
N ALA A 335 3.20 -16.25 26.57
CA ALA A 335 3.79 -16.14 27.92
C ALA A 335 5.21 -15.59 27.88
N ARG A 336 6.07 -16.20 27.05
CA ARG A 336 7.47 -15.80 26.88
C ARG A 336 7.58 -14.39 26.31
N ALA A 337 6.81 -14.09 25.26
CA ALA A 337 6.82 -12.79 24.62
C ALA A 337 6.32 -11.67 25.56
N LEU A 338 5.29 -11.94 26.36
CA LEU A 338 4.80 -11.00 27.37
C LEU A 338 5.81 -10.77 28.51
N SER A 339 6.52 -11.82 28.96
CA SER A 339 7.58 -11.68 29.96
C SER A 339 8.75 -10.82 29.45
N LEU A 340 9.16 -11.00 28.19
CA LEU A 340 10.16 -10.15 27.53
C LEU A 340 9.69 -8.70 27.39
N PHE A 341 8.43 -8.49 27.01
CA PHE A 341 7.83 -7.15 26.98
C PHE A 341 7.93 -6.45 28.35
N PHE A 342 7.62 -7.15 29.44
CA PHE A 342 7.78 -6.59 30.78
C PHE A 342 9.24 -6.39 31.21
N ALA A 343 10.20 -7.12 30.65
CA ALA A 343 11.62 -6.95 30.91
C ALA A 343 12.26 -5.74 30.18
N GLY A 344 11.51 -5.08 29.28
CA GLY A 344 11.97 -3.89 28.55
C GLY A 344 12.05 -4.04 27.02
N GLY A 345 11.70 -5.23 26.49
CA GLY A 345 11.79 -5.53 25.06
C GLY A 345 13.15 -6.06 24.64
#